data_AF-A0A365T6K9-F1
#
_entry.id   AF-A0A365T6K9-F1
#
_cell.length_a   1.000
_cell.length_b   1.000
_cell.length_c   1.000
_cell.angle_alpha   90.00
_cell.angle_beta   90.00
_cell.angle_gamma   90.00
#
_symmetry.space_group_name_H-M   'P 1'
#
loop_
_entity.id
_entity.type
_entity.pdbx_description
1 polymer ?
#
loop_
_entity_poly.entity_id
_entity_poly.type
_entity_poly.pdbx_seq_one_letter_code
_entity_poly.pdbx_strand_id
1 'polypeptide(L)'
;MTKIVDPTTVKIKHDGKTRTVDLIGVRVPNTGVIHKRALQTTKAQLDYRVVTIVTDPKIERTDSDGHLQAYVYTGNWLYNTQLLRTGYARVADGEFSKRAKFEQKQQEAKQGGYGLWNTTTAA
;
A
#
# COMPACT_ATOMS: atom_id res chain seq x y z
N MET A 1 16.50 -1.75 5.41
CA MET A 1 15.87 -0.51 5.93
C MET A 1 15.12 0.18 4.81
N THR A 2 13.94 0.71 5.11
CA THR A 2 13.02 1.39 4.19
C THR A 2 13.16 2.91 4.23
N LYS A 3 12.84 3.59 3.11
CA LYS A 3 12.61 5.03 3.00
C LYS A 3 11.37 5.29 2.15
N ILE A 4 10.47 6.14 2.60
CA ILE A 4 9.18 6.35 1.90
C ILE A 4 9.32 7.41 0.80
N VAL A 5 8.83 7.09 -0.40
CA VAL A 5 8.80 8.00 -1.56
C VAL A 5 7.40 8.57 -1.75
N ASP A 6 6.41 7.69 -1.79
CA ASP A 6 4.98 8.00 -2.01
C ASP A 6 4.13 7.08 -1.11
N PRO A 7 2.81 7.27 -0.90
CA PRO A 7 2.01 6.39 -0.06
C PRO A 7 2.14 4.90 -0.40
N THR A 8 2.33 4.58 -1.69
CA THR A 8 2.44 3.21 -2.20
C THR A 8 3.82 2.86 -2.76
N THR A 9 4.82 3.74 -2.61
CA THR A 9 6.17 3.55 -3.15
C THR A 9 7.21 3.71 -2.06
N VAL A 10 8.03 2.67 -1.87
CA VAL A 10 9.09 2.64 -0.85
C VAL A 10 10.43 2.25 -1.47
N LYS A 11 11.51 2.84 -0.98
CA LYS A 11 12.87 2.36 -1.27
C LYS A 11 13.31 1.42 -0.16
N ILE A 12 13.89 0.28 -0.53
CA ILE A 12 14.50 -0.67 0.40
C ILE A 12 15.99 -0.79 0.13
N LYS A 13 16.78 -0.98 1.19
CA LYS A 13 18.16 -1.47 1.08
C LYS A 13 18.19 -2.98 1.29
N HIS A 14 18.74 -3.71 0.32
CA HIS A 14 18.94 -5.16 0.34
C HIS A 14 20.24 -5.49 -0.41
N ASP A 15 21.13 -6.28 0.21
CA ASP A 15 22.44 -6.67 -0.33
C ASP A 15 23.29 -5.49 -0.83
N GLY A 16 23.34 -4.42 -0.04
CA GLY A 16 24.07 -3.19 -0.38
C GLY A 16 23.44 -2.35 -1.50
N LYS A 17 22.37 -2.83 -2.15
CA LYS A 17 21.68 -2.14 -3.23
C LYS A 17 20.38 -1.50 -2.73
N THR A 18 20.05 -0.34 -3.30
CA THR A 18 18.74 0.28 -3.10
C THR A 18 17.81 -0.15 -4.23
N ARG A 19 16.60 -0.60 -3.89
CA ARG A 19 15.54 -0.91 -4.86
C ARG A 19 14.29 -0.09 -4.54
N THR A 20 13.60 0.37 -5.58
CA THR A 20 12.26 0.95 -5.45
C THR A 20 11.23 -0.19 -5.50
N VAL A 21 10.23 -0.12 -4.62
CA VAL A 21 9.18 -1.11 -4.47
C VAL A 21 7.85 -0.40 -4.49
N ASP A 22 6.96 -0.87 -5.36
CA ASP A 22 5.57 -0.46 -5.40
C ASP A 22 4.66 -1.52 -4.77
N LEU A 23 3.71 -1.05 -3.98
CA LEU A 23 2.81 -1.91 -3.21
C LEU A 23 1.73 -2.47 -4.13
N ILE A 24 1.71 -3.80 -4.27
CA ILE A 24 0.69 -4.52 -5.04
C ILE A 24 -0.71 -4.25 -4.47
N GLY A 25 -1.68 -4.09 -5.37
CA GLY A 25 -3.11 -4.24 -5.06
C GLY A 25 -3.77 -3.03 -4.41
N VAL A 26 -3.04 -1.91 -4.24
CA VAL A 26 -3.57 -0.68 -3.65
C VAL A 26 -3.40 0.51 -4.59
N ARG A 27 -4.43 1.34 -4.68
CA ARG A 27 -4.38 2.62 -5.39
C ARG A 27 -4.80 3.75 -4.46
N VAL A 28 -3.91 4.72 -4.25
CA VAL A 28 -4.16 5.93 -3.47
C VAL A 28 -4.46 7.08 -4.43
N PRO A 29 -5.35 8.04 -4.10
CA PRO A 29 -5.48 9.27 -4.88
C PRO A 29 -4.14 9.99 -5.03
N ASN A 30 -3.88 10.59 -6.18
CA ASN A 30 -2.59 11.24 -6.46
C ASN A 30 -2.36 12.49 -5.61
N THR A 31 -3.41 13.14 -5.09
CA THR A 31 -3.33 14.38 -4.31
C THR A 31 -4.44 14.45 -3.25
N GLY A 32 -4.46 15.55 -2.47
CA GLY A 32 -5.50 15.85 -1.51
C GLY A 32 -5.26 15.31 -0.10
N VAL A 33 -6.27 15.45 0.77
CA VAL A 33 -6.17 15.09 2.19
C VAL A 33 -5.94 13.60 2.38
N ILE A 34 -6.61 12.76 1.58
CA ILE A 34 -6.44 11.30 1.64
C ILE A 34 -5.02 10.90 1.26
N HIS A 35 -4.46 11.46 0.19
CA HIS A 35 -3.07 11.23 -0.20
C HIS A 35 -2.10 11.58 0.93
N LYS A 36 -2.26 12.77 1.54
CA LYS A 36 -1.41 13.21 2.66
C LYS A 36 -1.50 12.27 3.87
N ARG A 37 -2.72 11.83 4.23
CA ARG A 37 -2.93 10.87 5.32
C ARG A 37 -2.34 9.50 5.01
N ALA A 38 -2.46 9.03 3.77
CA ALA A 38 -1.82 7.81 3.31
C ALA A 38 -0.30 7.89 3.43
N LEU A 39 0.32 8.98 2.95
CA LEU A 39 1.76 9.21 3.04
C LEU A 39 2.25 9.25 4.49
N GLN A 40 1.54 9.97 5.37
CA GLN A 40 1.85 10.03 6.79
C GLN A 40 1.75 8.66 7.46
N THR A 41 0.72 7.87 7.12
CA THR A 41 0.54 6.51 7.63
C THR A 41 1.69 5.60 7.18
N THR A 42 2.06 5.65 5.90
CA THR A 42 3.18 4.88 5.37
C THR A 42 4.50 5.29 6.03
N LYS A 43 4.75 6.58 6.21
CA LYS A 43 5.93 7.06 6.95
C LYS A 43 5.96 6.56 8.39
N ALA A 44 4.86 6.72 9.14
CA ALA A 44 4.81 6.30 10.54
C ALA A 44 5.05 4.79 10.73
N GLN A 45 4.53 3.96 9.81
CA GLN A 45 4.59 2.51 9.96
C GLN A 45 5.81 1.86 9.31
N LEU A 46 6.27 2.42 8.19
CA LEU A 46 7.32 1.80 7.40
C LEU A 46 8.62 2.60 7.37
N ASP A 47 8.67 3.90 7.63
CA ASP A 47 9.94 4.63 7.48
C ASP A 47 11.01 4.07 8.43
N TYR A 48 12.22 3.86 7.92
CA TYR A 48 13.35 3.32 8.67
C TYR A 48 13.15 1.92 9.29
N ARG A 49 12.15 1.16 8.85
CA ARG A 49 11.89 -0.21 9.32
C ARG A 49 12.62 -1.28 8.51
N VAL A 50 12.73 -2.47 9.10
CA VAL A 50 13.04 -3.71 8.38
C VAL A 50 11.72 -4.35 8.00
N VAL A 51 11.60 -4.73 6.74
CA VAL A 51 10.36 -5.28 6.17
C VAL A 51 10.69 -6.56 5.41
N THR A 52 9.70 -7.45 5.32
CA THR A 52 9.75 -8.60 4.44
C THR A 52 9.03 -8.26 3.14
N ILE A 53 9.65 -8.60 2.02
CA ILE A 53 9.15 -8.33 0.67
C ILE A 53 8.75 -9.65 0.04
N VAL A 54 7.50 -9.75 -0.40
CA VAL A 54 6.96 -10.96 -1.01
C VAL A 54 6.36 -10.60 -2.36
N THR A 55 6.90 -11.18 -3.43
CA THR A 55 6.36 -11.02 -4.79
C THR A 55 5.11 -11.86 -4.99
N ASP A 56 4.35 -11.57 -6.04
CA ASP A 56 3.15 -12.31 -6.39
C ASP A 56 3.34 -13.04 -7.74
N PRO A 57 3.10 -14.35 -7.83
CA PRO A 57 3.28 -15.09 -9.09
C PRO A 57 2.28 -14.71 -10.19
N LYS A 58 1.19 -14.00 -9.87
CA LYS A 58 0.17 -13.60 -10.86
C LYS A 58 0.50 -12.29 -11.59
N ILE A 59 1.55 -11.59 -11.19
CA ILE A 59 1.94 -10.32 -11.80
C ILE A 59 3.42 -10.33 -12.12
N GLU A 60 3.81 -9.48 -13.08
CA GLU A 60 5.22 -9.24 -13.35
C GLU A 60 5.93 -8.72 -12.12
N ARG A 61 7.10 -9.29 -11.84
CA ARG A 61 7.89 -8.94 -10.66
C ARG A 61 8.36 -7.49 -10.68
N THR A 62 8.60 -6.96 -11.86
CA THR A 62 9.13 -5.61 -12.06
C THR A 62 8.31 -4.92 -13.13
N ASP A 63 7.97 -3.65 -12.96
CA ASP A 63 7.31 -2.86 -13.99
C ASP A 63 8.29 -2.27 -15.02
N SER A 64 7.74 -1.48 -15.96
CA SER A 64 8.50 -0.82 -17.01
C SER A 64 9.53 0.19 -16.50
N ASP A 65 9.32 0.75 -15.30
CA ASP A 65 10.21 1.73 -14.68
C ASP A 65 11.28 1.05 -13.81
N GLY A 66 11.27 -0.30 -13.76
CA GLY A 66 12.22 -1.08 -12.98
C GLY A 66 11.85 -1.19 -11.50
N HIS A 67 10.64 -0.81 -11.09
CA HIS A 67 10.20 -0.94 -9.70
C HIS A 67 9.74 -2.36 -9.42
N LEU A 68 10.17 -2.90 -8.27
CA LEU A 68 9.74 -4.20 -7.80
C LEU A 68 8.29 -4.12 -7.32
N GLN A 69 7.42 -4.97 -7.85
CA GLN A 69 6.04 -5.10 -7.40
C GLN A 69 5.98 -6.10 -6.24
N ALA A 70 5.57 -5.66 -5.04
CA ALA A 70 5.54 -6.55 -3.89
C ALA A 70 4.46 -6.26 -2.83
N TYR A 71 4.19 -7.30 -2.04
CA TYR A 71 3.59 -7.21 -0.72
C TYR A 71 4.66 -6.86 0.32
N VAL A 72 4.37 -5.88 1.16
CA VAL A 72 5.28 -5.43 2.22
C VAL A 72 4.74 -5.87 3.58
N TYR A 73 5.58 -6.59 4.34
CA TYR A 73 5.24 -7.05 5.68
C TYR A 73 6.13 -6.42 6.75
N THR A 74 5.52 -6.04 7.87
CA THR A 74 6.21 -5.72 9.13
C THR A 74 5.95 -6.85 10.13
N GLY A 75 6.94 -7.73 10.32
CA GLY A 75 6.71 -9.02 10.96
C GLY A 75 5.67 -9.83 10.18
N ASN A 76 4.56 -10.19 10.83
CA ASN A 76 3.46 -10.95 10.20
C ASN A 76 2.35 -10.06 9.64
N TRP A 77 2.47 -8.74 9.77
CA TRP A 77 1.44 -7.79 9.34
C TRP A 77 1.64 -7.37 7.88
N LEU A 78 0.63 -7.59 7.03
CA LEU A 78 0.65 -7.15 5.63
C LEU A 78 0.26 -5.67 5.53
N TYR A 79 1.27 -4.81 5.39
CA TYR A 79 1.08 -3.36 5.38
C TYR A 79 0.14 -2.88 4.25
N ASN A 80 0.19 -3.49 3.05
CA ASN A 80 -0.70 -3.11 1.93
C ASN A 80 -2.18 -3.03 2.36
N THR A 81 -2.62 -3.94 3.23
CA THR A 81 -4.01 -3.97 3.71
C THR A 81 -4.36 -2.85 4.68
N GLN A 82 -3.37 -2.21 5.31
CA GLN A 82 -3.57 -1.10 6.22
C GLN A 82 -4.18 0.11 5.51
N LEU A 83 -3.68 0.44 4.32
CA LEU A 83 -4.19 1.57 3.53
C LEU A 83 -5.65 1.37 3.11
N LEU A 84 -6.06 0.12 2.86
CA LEU A 84 -7.44 -0.23 2.56
C LEU A 84 -8.32 -0.13 3.79
N ARG A 85 -7.86 -0.69 4.92
CA ARG A 85 -8.60 -0.69 6.20
C ARG A 85 -8.88 0.72 6.71
N THR A 86 -7.96 1.66 6.51
CA THR A 86 -8.16 3.07 6.89
C THR A 86 -8.94 3.88 5.84
N GLY A 87 -9.34 3.26 4.73
CA GLY A 87 -10.00 3.93 3.62
C GLY A 87 -9.11 4.94 2.90
N TYR A 88 -7.79 4.79 2.97
CA TYR A 88 -6.84 5.70 2.31
C TYR A 88 -6.44 5.24 0.90
N ALA A 89 -6.73 4.00 0.57
CA ALA A 89 -6.59 3.43 -0.76
C ALA A 89 -7.88 2.72 -1.19
N ARG A 90 -7.99 2.49 -2.50
CA ARG A 90 -8.89 1.50 -3.08
C ARG A 90 -8.11 0.26 -3.49
N VAL A 91 -8.81 -0.86 -3.63
CA VAL A 91 -8.25 -2.04 -4.29
C VAL A 91 -7.91 -1.65 -5.73
N ALA A 92 -6.67 -1.89 -6.15
CA ALA A 92 -6.24 -1.60 -7.51
C ALA A 92 -6.93 -2.56 -8.51
N ASP A 93 -7.03 -2.11 -9.76
CA ASP A 93 -7.53 -2.95 -10.85
C ASP A 93 -6.54 -4.09 -11.16
N GLY A 94 -7.04 -5.13 -11.83
CA GLY A 94 -6.24 -6.30 -12.23
C GLY A 94 -6.24 -7.44 -11.22
N GLU A 95 -5.58 -8.53 -11.60
CA GLU A 95 -5.50 -9.77 -10.85
C GLU A 95 -4.24 -9.84 -10.00
N PHE A 96 -4.39 -10.29 -8.75
CA PHE A 96 -3.29 -10.59 -7.84
C PHE A 96 -3.76 -11.58 -6.77
N SER A 97 -2.84 -12.35 -6.21
CA SER A 97 -3.16 -13.51 -5.36
C SER A 97 -3.92 -13.16 -4.08
N LYS A 98 -3.82 -11.92 -3.57
CA LYS A 98 -4.47 -11.48 -2.32
C LYS A 98 -5.73 -10.65 -2.52
N ARG A 99 -6.28 -10.57 -3.74
CA ARG A 99 -7.40 -9.70 -4.10
C ARG A 99 -8.61 -9.82 -3.16
N ALA A 100 -9.08 -11.04 -2.89
CA ALA A 100 -10.21 -11.27 -1.99
C ALA A 100 -9.99 -10.68 -0.58
N LYS A 101 -8.79 -10.82 -0.01
CA LYS A 101 -8.45 -10.23 1.30
C LYS A 101 -8.46 -8.70 1.25
N PHE A 102 -8.02 -8.12 0.14
CA PHE A 102 -7.96 -6.67 -0.05
C PHE A 102 -9.38 -6.10 -0.21
N GLU A 103 -10.23 -6.77 -0.98
CA GLU A 103 -11.64 -6.41 -1.12
C GLU A 103 -12.38 -6.47 0.21
N GLN A 104 -12.13 -7.50 1.03
CA GLN A 104 -12.66 -7.57 2.39
C GLN A 104 -12.26 -6.35 3.23
N LYS A 105 -10.98 -5.94 3.21
CA LYS A 105 -10.52 -4.77 3.98
C LYS A 105 -11.06 -3.44 3.47
N GLN A 106 -11.26 -3.31 2.16
CA GLN A 106 -11.95 -2.16 1.60
C GLN A 106 -13.42 -2.13 2.03
N GLN A 107 -14.09 -3.29 2.04
CA GLN A 107 -15.49 -3.39 2.46
C GLN A 107 -15.69 -3.01 3.94
N GLU A 108 -14.79 -3.46 4.82
CA GLU A 108 -14.75 -3.03 6.23
C GLU A 108 -14.63 -1.50 6.33
N ALA A 109 -13.76 -0.88 5.52
CA ALA A 109 -13.59 0.57 5.52
C ALA A 109 -14.80 1.33 4.98
N LYS A 110 -15.51 0.77 3.99
CA LYS A 110 -16.77 1.32 3.48
C LYS A 110 -17.86 1.29 4.55
N GLN A 111 -18.03 0.17 5.22
CA GLN A 111 -19.02 0.01 6.29
C GLN A 111 -18.73 0.91 7.48
N GLY A 112 -17.45 1.11 7.82
CA GLY A 112 -17.03 2.03 8.88
C GLY A 112 -16.99 3.50 8.49
N GLY A 113 -17.26 3.86 7.23
CA GLY A 113 -17.19 5.24 6.77
C GLY A 113 -15.80 5.87 6.89
N TYR A 114 -14.74 5.10 6.67
CA TYR A 114 -13.36 5.59 6.84
C TYR A 114 -12.80 6.23 5.57
N GLY A 115 -11.99 7.28 5.74
CA GLY A 115 -11.22 7.89 4.66
C GLY A 115 -12.09 8.28 3.47
N LEU A 116 -11.83 7.66 2.32
CA LEU A 116 -12.56 7.84 1.06
C LEU A 116 -14.07 7.56 1.15
N TRP A 117 -14.50 6.84 2.19
CA TRP A 117 -15.88 6.41 2.39
C TRP A 117 -16.60 7.20 3.47
N ASN A 118 -15.95 8.22 4.04
CA ASN A 118 -16.58 9.09 5.01
C ASN A 118 -17.61 9.98 4.33
N THR A 119 -18.90 9.72 4.56
CA THR A 119 -20.02 10.48 4.01
C THR A 119 -20.40 11.69 4.87
N THR A 120 -19.74 11.92 6.01
CA THR A 120 -20.01 13.06 6.91
C THR A 120 -19.43 14.39 6.42
N THR A 121 -19.02 14.50 5.15
CA THR A 121 -18.71 15.77 4.49
C THR A 121 -19.61 15.96 3.27
N ALA A 122 -20.91 15.91 3.52
CA ALA A 122 -21.96 16.42 2.63
C ALA A 122 -23.13 16.86 3.53
N ALA A 123 -22.93 17.98 4.23
CA ALA A 123 -23.97 18.80 4.83
C ALA A 123 -23.55 20.26 4.67
#